data_AF-A0A5C8L1P6-F1
#
_entry.id   AF-A0A5C8L1P6-F1
#
_cell.length_a   1.000
_cell.length_b   1.000
_cell.length_c   1.000
_cell.angle_alpha   90.00
_cell.angle_beta   90.00
_cell.angle_gamma   90.00
#
_symmetry.space_group_name_H-M   'P 1'
#
loop_
_entity.id
_entity.type
_entity.pdbx_description
1 polymer ?
#
loop_
_entity_poly.entity_id
_entity_poly.type
_entity_poly.pdbx_seq_one_letter_code
_entity_poly.pdbx_strand_id
1 'polypeptide(L)'
;MENNIFLKNVKSFIQMHSDGLLGGEIMPEDVLIGVVKEEELMDVLTLAMALNYQRNSYTLWESVVKAYQNPETNWIFNPILAANKNINELRAALLLHRVGLQPNRHPEIWQRVAKRIVKSSEKENVQGLIQSVQSDIATLKGIVQESRKSDFPYLSGPKIFNYWLYVLERYTNVSWKSRELITIAPDTHILKATVKLGLCSEEILNGGADDSKTVAIAWETALAGSGLAPIDVHTPLWLWSRAGFPPLLVS
;
A
#
# COMPACT_ATOMS: atom_id res chain seq x y z
N MET A 1 23.35 -5.99 -19.27
CA MET A 1 22.61 -4.90 -19.93
C MET A 1 23.32 -3.60 -19.55
N GLU A 2 23.72 -2.74 -20.48
CA GLU A 2 24.32 -1.45 -20.09
C GLU A 2 23.29 -0.66 -19.26
N ASN A 3 23.71 -0.16 -18.09
CA ASN A 3 22.81 0.48 -17.11
C ASN A 3 21.92 1.57 -17.73
N ASN A 4 22.43 2.26 -18.76
CA ASN A 4 21.71 3.27 -19.52
C ASN A 4 20.48 2.73 -20.26
N ILE A 5 20.56 1.54 -20.85
CA ILE A 5 19.43 0.91 -21.57
C ILE A 5 18.35 0.51 -20.57
N PHE A 6 18.74 -0.06 -19.43
CA PHE A 6 17.80 -0.42 -18.36
C PHE A 6 17.05 0.80 -17.84
N LEU A 7 17.77 1.87 -17.47
CA LEU A 7 17.15 3.10 -16.97
C LEU A 7 16.26 3.78 -18.03
N LYS A 8 16.61 3.67 -19.31
CA LYS A 8 15.76 4.15 -20.41
C LYS A 8 14.43 3.39 -20.45
N ASN A 9 14.47 2.06 -20.32
CA ASN A 9 13.26 1.24 -20.24
C ASN A 9 12.42 1.62 -19.01
N VAL A 10 13.06 1.77 -17.84
CA VAL A 10 12.39 2.23 -16.60
C VAL A 10 11.65 3.55 -16.80
N LYS A 11 12.30 4.55 -17.39
CA LYS A 11 11.67 5.85 -17.68
C LYS A 11 10.53 5.73 -18.67
N SER A 12 10.66 4.87 -19.69
CA SER A 12 9.58 4.56 -20.62
C SER A 12 8.37 3.95 -19.91
N PHE A 13 8.54 3.05 -18.93
CA PHE A 13 7.41 2.53 -18.14
C PHE A 13 6.67 3.61 -17.37
N ILE A 14 7.41 4.47 -16.69
CA ILE A 14 6.83 5.56 -15.90
C ILE A 14 6.04 6.50 -16.82
N GLN A 15 6.58 6.80 -18.01
CA GLN A 15 5.91 7.62 -19.01
C GLN A 15 4.66 6.92 -19.57
N MET A 16 4.75 5.66 -19.98
CA MET A 16 3.62 4.88 -20.49
C MET A 16 2.50 4.76 -19.45
N HIS A 17 2.83 4.65 -18.16
CA HIS A 17 1.85 4.71 -17.08
C HIS A 17 1.16 6.08 -17.02
N SER A 18 1.94 7.16 -17.03
CA SER A 18 1.41 8.53 -17.04
C SER A 18 0.49 8.79 -18.23
N ASP A 19 0.76 8.15 -19.37
CA ASP A 19 0.00 8.30 -20.61
C ASP A 19 -1.19 7.32 -20.72
N GLY A 20 -1.42 6.48 -19.72
CA GLY A 20 -2.51 5.46 -19.73
C GLY A 20 -2.25 4.26 -20.64
N LEU A 21 -1.04 4.10 -21.16
CA LEU A 21 -0.69 3.13 -22.20
C LEU A 21 -0.39 1.72 -21.68
N LEU A 22 -0.27 1.54 -20.36
CA LEU A 22 0.02 0.22 -19.75
C LEU A 22 -1.25 -0.62 -19.50
N GLY A 23 -2.44 -0.10 -19.82
CA GLY A 23 -3.72 -0.76 -19.54
C GLY A 23 -4.02 -0.87 -18.04
N GLY A 24 -5.28 -1.11 -17.69
CA GLY A 24 -5.69 -1.22 -16.29
C GLY A 24 -5.63 0.11 -15.54
N GLU A 25 -6.11 1.20 -16.17
CA GLU A 25 -6.01 2.61 -15.75
C GLU A 25 -6.38 2.93 -14.29
N ILE A 26 -6.99 2.00 -13.57
CA ILE A 26 -7.60 2.25 -12.27
C ILE A 26 -6.89 1.38 -11.23
N MET A 27 -6.16 2.04 -10.35
CA MET A 27 -5.67 1.46 -9.11
C MET A 27 -6.84 1.11 -8.20
N PRO A 28 -6.74 0.05 -7.38
CA PRO A 28 -7.85 -0.35 -6.51
C PRO A 28 -8.40 0.78 -5.64
N GLU A 29 -7.54 1.69 -5.17
CA GLU A 29 -7.86 2.84 -4.32
C GLU A 29 -8.52 4.01 -5.06
N ASP A 30 -8.45 4.09 -6.40
CA ASP A 30 -9.03 5.19 -7.19
C ASP A 30 -10.56 5.28 -7.02
N VAL A 31 -11.22 4.19 -6.61
CA VAL A 31 -12.66 4.17 -6.30
C VAL A 31 -13.05 5.10 -5.13
N LEU A 32 -12.07 5.60 -4.37
CA LEU A 32 -12.31 6.56 -3.28
C LEU A 32 -12.38 8.01 -3.76
N ILE A 33 -11.88 8.32 -4.96
CA ILE A 33 -11.83 9.68 -5.51
C ILE A 33 -13.25 10.22 -5.66
N GLY A 34 -13.53 11.37 -5.04
CA GLY A 34 -14.86 11.98 -5.02
C GLY A 34 -15.89 11.27 -4.14
N VAL A 35 -15.52 10.20 -3.45
CA VAL A 35 -16.38 9.46 -2.51
C VAL A 35 -16.02 9.80 -1.07
N VAL A 36 -14.75 9.67 -0.70
CA VAL A 36 -14.27 9.88 0.67
C VAL A 36 -13.84 11.33 0.84
N LYS A 37 -14.23 11.96 1.95
CA LYS A 37 -13.83 13.32 2.29
C LYS A 37 -12.33 13.39 2.58
N GLU A 38 -11.69 14.48 2.19
CA GLU A 38 -10.23 14.66 2.31
C GLU A 38 -9.76 14.52 3.76
N GLU A 39 -10.51 15.05 4.72
CA GLU A 39 -10.19 15.01 6.15
C GLU A 39 -10.27 13.60 6.77
N GLU A 40 -11.00 12.67 6.15
CA GLU A 40 -11.16 11.28 6.62
C GLU A 40 -10.30 10.30 5.81
N LEU A 41 -9.75 10.74 4.67
CA LEU A 41 -9.10 9.86 3.70
C LEU A 41 -7.92 9.10 4.26
N MET A 42 -7.06 9.74 5.07
CA MET A 42 -5.92 9.06 5.70
C MET A 42 -6.35 7.91 6.63
N ASP A 43 -7.44 8.10 7.37
CA ASP A 43 -7.96 7.09 8.30
C ASP A 43 -8.59 5.92 7.53
N VAL A 44 -9.40 6.23 6.50
CA VAL A 44 -9.99 5.24 5.60
C VAL A 44 -8.91 4.39 4.93
N LEU A 45 -7.91 5.04 4.32
CA LEU A 45 -6.82 4.36 3.63
C LEU A 45 -6.03 3.44 4.58
N THR A 46 -5.68 3.93 5.76
CA THR A 46 -4.84 3.18 6.72
C THR A 46 -5.56 1.97 7.29
N LEU A 47 -6.81 2.13 7.73
CA LEU A 47 -7.57 1.02 8.31
C LEU A 47 -7.92 -0.03 7.24
N ALA A 48 -8.31 0.40 6.04
CA ALA A 48 -8.53 -0.52 4.92
C ALA A 48 -7.24 -1.28 4.55
N MET A 49 -6.10 -0.59 4.48
CA MET A 49 -4.81 -1.20 4.15
C MET A 49 -4.38 -2.26 5.17
N ALA A 50 -4.74 -2.10 6.45
CA ALA A 50 -4.52 -3.13 7.46
C ALA A 50 -5.23 -4.45 7.16
N LEU A 51 -6.24 -4.47 6.28
CA LEU A 51 -6.90 -5.70 5.80
C LEU A 51 -6.62 -6.02 4.32
N ASN A 52 -5.69 -5.31 3.67
CA ASN A 52 -5.32 -5.54 2.28
C ASN A 52 -4.24 -6.64 2.11
N TYR A 53 -4.36 -7.71 2.92
CA TYR A 53 -3.41 -8.82 2.93
C TYR A 53 -4.11 -10.11 2.46
N GLN A 54 -3.45 -10.85 1.54
CA GLN A 54 -3.92 -12.13 1.00
C GLN A 54 -5.38 -12.11 0.49
N ARG A 55 -5.76 -11.04 -0.21
CA ARG A 55 -7.08 -10.90 -0.84
C ARG A 55 -7.01 -10.12 -2.13
N ASN A 56 -8.12 -10.07 -2.86
CA ASN A 56 -8.26 -9.21 -4.02
C ASN A 56 -8.45 -7.74 -3.57
N SER A 57 -7.50 -6.87 -3.94
CA SER A 57 -7.49 -5.45 -3.57
C SER A 57 -8.72 -4.71 -4.10
N TYR A 58 -9.11 -4.90 -5.37
CA TYR A 58 -10.30 -4.24 -5.95
C TYR A 58 -11.57 -4.51 -5.15
N THR A 59 -11.81 -5.78 -4.83
CA THR A 59 -12.99 -6.15 -4.04
C THR A 59 -12.98 -5.57 -2.63
N LEU A 60 -11.79 -5.36 -2.03
CA LEU A 60 -11.68 -4.67 -0.74
C LEU A 60 -12.11 -3.22 -0.87
N TRP A 61 -11.55 -2.48 -1.83
CA TRP A 61 -11.81 -1.04 -1.94
C TRP A 61 -13.24 -0.72 -2.40
N GLU A 62 -13.84 -1.57 -3.25
CA GLU A 62 -15.28 -1.51 -3.53
C GLU A 62 -16.13 -1.74 -2.26
N SER A 63 -15.70 -2.65 -1.38
CA SER A 63 -16.36 -2.90 -0.09
C SER A 63 -16.20 -1.71 0.87
N VAL A 64 -15.03 -1.05 0.84
CA VAL A 64 -14.76 0.17 1.61
C VAL A 64 -15.70 1.29 1.19
N VAL A 65 -15.88 1.53 -0.12
CA VAL A 65 -16.83 2.51 -0.65
C VAL A 65 -18.25 2.25 -0.13
N LYS A 66 -18.73 1.00 -0.24
CA LYS A 66 -20.07 0.61 0.25
C LYS A 66 -20.23 0.84 1.76
N ALA A 67 -19.21 0.49 2.55
CA ALA A 67 -19.23 0.68 3.99
C ALA A 67 -19.16 2.15 4.41
N TYR A 68 -18.40 2.97 3.67
CA TYR A 68 -18.23 4.39 3.94
C TYR A 68 -19.48 5.19 3.60
N GLN A 69 -20.18 4.83 2.52
CA GLN A 69 -21.43 5.47 2.11
C GLN A 69 -22.64 5.03 2.95
N ASN A 70 -22.54 3.92 3.68
CA ASN A 70 -23.62 3.44 4.54
C ASN A 70 -23.53 4.10 5.95
N PRO A 71 -24.55 4.88 6.37
CA PRO A 71 -24.56 5.55 7.68
C PRO A 71 -24.48 4.60 8.90
N GLU A 72 -24.87 3.34 8.76
CA GLU A 72 -24.82 2.34 9.83
C GLU A 72 -23.40 1.78 10.05
N THR A 73 -22.51 1.92 9.06
CA THR A 73 -21.16 1.31 9.10
C THR A 73 -20.02 2.29 8.92
N ASN A 74 -20.25 3.51 8.41
CA ASN A 74 -19.16 4.46 8.11
C ASN A 74 -18.26 4.78 9.31
N TRP A 75 -18.80 4.69 10.53
CA TRP A 75 -18.07 4.91 11.77
C TRP A 75 -16.87 3.97 11.96
N ILE A 76 -16.81 2.82 11.27
CA ILE A 76 -15.67 1.90 11.36
C ILE A 76 -14.37 2.55 10.88
N PHE A 77 -14.44 3.59 10.05
CA PHE A 77 -13.28 4.31 9.54
C PHE A 77 -12.80 5.43 10.48
N ASN A 78 -13.54 5.76 11.53
CA ASN A 78 -13.08 6.69 12.56
C ASN A 78 -12.23 5.92 13.60
N PRO A 79 -10.93 6.25 13.77
CA PRO A 79 -10.05 5.49 14.68
C PRO A 79 -10.54 5.47 16.13
N ILE A 80 -11.10 6.58 16.64
CA ILE A 80 -11.60 6.69 18.01
C ILE A 80 -12.80 5.75 18.20
N LEU A 81 -13.77 5.79 17.28
CA LEU A 81 -14.96 4.94 17.37
C LEU A 81 -14.60 3.46 17.20
N ALA A 82 -13.80 3.12 16.20
CA ALA A 82 -13.35 1.75 15.95
C ALA A 82 -12.53 1.17 17.11
N ALA A 83 -11.70 2.00 17.77
CA ALA A 83 -10.92 1.61 18.93
C ALA A 83 -11.78 1.26 20.16
N ASN A 84 -12.88 1.98 20.37
CA ASN A 84 -13.66 1.92 21.61
C ASN A 84 -14.96 1.10 21.49
N LYS A 85 -15.43 0.83 20.27
CA LYS A 85 -16.67 0.07 20.04
C LYS A 85 -16.59 -1.38 20.52
N ASN A 86 -17.76 -1.96 20.84
CA ASN A 86 -17.82 -3.37 21.18
C ASN A 86 -17.36 -4.21 19.97
N ILE A 87 -16.54 -5.23 20.22
CA ILE A 87 -15.97 -6.05 19.15
C ILE A 87 -17.05 -6.76 18.31
N ASN A 88 -18.20 -7.08 18.89
CA ASN A 88 -19.32 -7.71 18.18
C ASN A 88 -20.01 -6.71 17.23
N GLU A 89 -20.16 -5.44 17.65
CA GLU A 89 -20.69 -4.38 16.77
C GLU A 89 -19.73 -4.10 15.62
N LEU A 90 -18.42 -3.98 15.91
CA LEU A 90 -17.39 -3.79 14.88
C LEU A 90 -17.35 -4.98 13.91
N ARG A 91 -17.48 -6.21 14.42
CA ARG A 91 -17.59 -7.41 13.59
C ARG A 91 -18.78 -7.32 12.65
N ALA A 92 -19.98 -7.01 13.16
CA ALA A 92 -21.18 -6.92 12.33
C ALA A 92 -21.00 -5.88 11.22
N ALA A 93 -20.50 -4.68 11.56
CA ALA A 93 -20.28 -3.61 10.59
C ALA A 93 -19.23 -3.96 9.52
N LEU A 94 -18.09 -4.54 9.91
CA LEU A 94 -17.04 -4.96 8.97
C LEU A 94 -17.50 -6.07 8.02
N LEU A 95 -18.33 -7.00 8.51
CA LEU A 95 -18.81 -8.13 7.71
C LEU A 95 -19.97 -7.75 6.77
N LEU A 96 -20.80 -6.76 7.14
CA LEU A 96 -21.98 -6.35 6.37
C LEU A 96 -21.65 -6.09 4.90
N HIS A 97 -20.61 -5.28 4.66
CA HIS A 97 -20.14 -4.94 3.31
C HIS A 97 -18.91 -5.73 2.89
N ARG A 98 -18.47 -6.73 3.67
CA ARG A 98 -17.28 -7.56 3.42
C ARG A 98 -15.94 -6.79 3.40
N VAL A 99 -15.86 -5.69 4.14
CA VAL A 99 -14.57 -5.05 4.49
C VAL A 99 -13.73 -6.05 5.29
N GLY A 100 -14.33 -6.67 6.30
CA GLY A 100 -13.81 -7.87 6.96
C GLY A 100 -14.25 -9.15 6.24
N LEU A 101 -13.38 -10.15 6.17
CA LEU A 101 -13.70 -11.49 5.67
C LEU A 101 -13.57 -12.56 6.75
N GLN A 102 -12.68 -12.35 7.73
CA GLN A 102 -12.50 -13.27 8.84
C GLN A 102 -13.21 -12.73 10.09
N PRO A 103 -14.29 -13.38 10.56
CA PRO A 103 -15.20 -12.81 11.55
C PRO A 103 -14.55 -12.51 12.90
N ASN A 104 -13.48 -13.22 13.29
CA ASN A 104 -12.78 -12.95 14.55
C ASN A 104 -11.52 -12.12 14.31
N ARG A 105 -10.67 -12.58 13.40
CA ARG A 105 -9.35 -11.98 13.17
C ARG A 105 -9.41 -10.56 12.63
N HIS A 106 -10.26 -10.26 11.64
CA HIS A 106 -10.25 -8.93 11.01
C HIS A 106 -10.76 -7.83 11.96
N PRO A 107 -11.86 -8.02 12.73
CA PRO A 107 -12.27 -7.04 13.74
C PRO A 107 -11.21 -6.80 14.82
N GLU A 108 -10.51 -7.85 15.26
CA GLU A 108 -9.41 -7.70 16.23
C GLU A 108 -8.24 -6.90 15.67
N ILE A 109 -7.84 -7.17 14.43
CA ILE A 109 -6.78 -6.42 13.73
C ILE A 109 -7.18 -4.96 13.58
N TRP A 110 -8.39 -4.71 13.04
CA TRP A 110 -8.93 -3.38 12.81
C TRP A 110 -8.95 -2.55 14.10
N GLN A 111 -9.53 -3.10 15.16
CA GLN A 111 -9.60 -2.43 16.46
C GLN A 111 -8.21 -2.20 17.07
N ARG A 112 -7.27 -3.13 16.90
CA ARG A 112 -5.91 -2.99 17.43
C ARG A 112 -5.14 -1.87 16.74
N VAL A 113 -5.21 -1.81 15.41
CA VAL A 113 -4.60 -0.74 14.61
C VAL A 113 -5.23 0.61 15.00
N ALA A 114 -6.57 0.68 15.08
CA ALA A 114 -7.29 1.89 15.50
C ALA A 114 -6.88 2.36 16.91
N LYS A 115 -6.86 1.44 17.90
CA LYS A 115 -6.41 1.73 19.27
C LYS A 115 -5.01 2.30 19.28
N ARG A 116 -4.13 1.84 18.38
CA ARG A 116 -2.79 2.39 18.35
C ARG A 116 -2.72 3.74 17.65
N ILE A 117 -3.44 3.95 16.55
CA ILE A 117 -3.52 5.27 15.91
C ILE A 117 -3.93 6.32 16.94
N VAL A 118 -4.99 6.05 17.71
CA VAL A 118 -5.47 6.92 18.81
C VAL A 118 -4.36 7.24 19.82
N LYS A 119 -3.57 6.25 20.23
CA LYS A 119 -2.48 6.42 21.22
C LYS A 119 -1.18 6.98 20.65
N SER A 120 -1.13 7.37 19.37
CA SER A 120 0.12 7.80 18.72
C SER A 120 0.35 9.30 18.80
N SER A 121 -0.69 10.11 18.99
CA SER A 121 -0.57 11.55 19.24
C SER A 121 -1.88 12.13 19.80
N GLU A 122 -1.86 13.40 20.19
CA GLU A 122 -3.04 14.14 20.68
C GLU A 122 -4.17 14.29 19.65
N LYS A 123 -3.87 14.14 18.36
CA LYS A 123 -4.89 14.21 17.30
C LYS A 123 -5.70 12.93 17.16
N GLU A 124 -5.22 11.83 17.75
CA GLU A 124 -5.90 10.54 17.81
C GLU A 124 -6.30 9.94 16.43
N ASN A 125 -5.65 10.38 15.35
CA ASN A 125 -5.91 9.95 13.96
C ASN A 125 -4.60 9.68 13.20
N VAL A 126 -4.70 9.20 11.96
CA VAL A 126 -3.52 8.84 11.15
C VAL A 126 -2.64 10.05 10.85
N GLN A 127 -3.24 11.22 10.57
CA GLN A 127 -2.47 12.45 10.37
C GLN A 127 -1.59 12.74 11.58
N GLY A 128 -2.13 12.57 12.78
CA GLY A 128 -1.42 12.68 14.04
C GLY A 128 -0.25 11.71 14.18
N LEU A 129 -0.43 10.44 13.82
CA LEU A 129 0.65 9.44 13.80
C LEU A 129 1.78 9.88 12.85
N ILE A 130 1.47 10.30 11.62
CA ILE A 130 2.46 10.73 10.63
C ILE A 130 3.22 11.98 11.11
N GLN A 131 2.51 12.93 11.72
CA GLN A 131 3.13 14.14 12.27
C GLN A 131 4.02 13.85 13.48
N SER A 132 3.68 12.86 14.32
CA SER A 132 4.50 12.47 15.48
C SER A 132 5.90 11.98 15.09
N VAL A 133 6.05 11.46 13.87
CA VAL A 133 7.33 11.03 13.29
C VAL A 133 7.88 12.03 12.27
N GLN A 134 7.31 13.24 12.20
CA GLN A 134 7.69 14.30 11.27
C GLN A 134 7.74 13.85 9.80
N SER A 135 6.82 12.96 9.41
CA SER A 135 6.78 12.29 8.11
C SER A 135 8.07 11.55 7.74
N ASP A 136 8.90 11.12 8.69
CA ASP A 136 10.12 10.34 8.43
C ASP A 136 9.85 8.83 8.42
N ILE A 137 10.15 8.19 7.28
CA ILE A 137 9.89 6.76 7.09
C ILE A 137 10.77 5.90 7.99
N ALA A 138 12.03 6.27 8.21
CA ALA A 138 12.94 5.49 9.06
C ALA A 138 12.38 5.40 10.49
N THR A 139 11.95 6.53 11.04
CA THR A 139 11.32 6.63 12.37
C THR A 139 9.99 5.87 12.40
N LEU A 140 9.13 6.05 11.39
CA LEU A 140 7.85 5.34 11.32
C LEU A 140 8.05 3.82 11.23
N LYS A 141 9.04 3.36 10.47
CA LYS A 141 9.39 1.95 10.32
C LYS A 141 9.88 1.37 11.66
N GLY A 142 10.75 2.05 12.39
CA GLY A 142 11.17 1.64 13.73
C GLY A 142 10.01 1.54 14.73
N ILE A 143 8.95 2.33 14.55
CA ILE A 143 7.72 2.22 15.35
C ILE A 143 6.87 1.03 14.89
N VAL A 144 6.51 1.00 13.61
CA VAL A 144 5.48 0.10 13.07
C VAL A 144 5.98 -1.32 12.86
N GLN A 145 7.26 -1.51 12.51
CA GLN A 145 7.82 -2.83 12.18
C GLN A 145 8.70 -3.43 13.28
N GLU A 146 9.15 -2.62 14.24
CA GLU A 146 10.07 -3.06 15.30
C GLU A 146 9.42 -2.88 16.67
N SER A 147 9.57 -1.70 17.28
CA SER A 147 9.21 -1.44 18.68
C SER A 147 7.74 -1.71 19.02
N ARG A 148 6.84 -1.57 18.03
CA ARG A 148 5.38 -1.73 18.24
C ARG A 148 4.72 -2.61 17.19
N LYS A 149 5.46 -3.56 16.62
CA LYS A 149 5.02 -4.46 15.55
C LYS A 149 3.68 -5.14 15.81
N SER A 150 3.47 -5.65 17.03
CA SER A 150 2.24 -6.37 17.43
C SER A 150 0.98 -5.52 17.40
N ASP A 151 1.13 -4.20 17.48
CA ASP A 151 0.03 -3.24 17.48
C ASP A 151 -0.46 -2.91 16.07
N PHE A 152 0.32 -3.25 15.05
CA PHE A 152 -0.01 -3.02 13.65
C PHE A 152 -0.08 -4.34 12.86
N PRO A 153 -0.93 -5.32 13.23
CA PRO A 153 -1.01 -6.58 12.50
C PRO A 153 -1.30 -6.34 11.01
N TYR A 154 -0.65 -7.12 10.15
CA TYR A 154 -0.62 -6.98 8.68
C TYR A 154 0.03 -5.69 8.18
N LEU A 155 -0.34 -4.53 8.71
CA LEU A 155 0.23 -3.23 8.34
C LEU A 155 1.76 -3.16 8.60
N SER A 156 2.25 -3.85 9.64
CA SER A 156 3.67 -3.96 9.96
C SER A 156 4.47 -4.88 9.01
N GLY A 157 3.79 -5.60 8.12
CA GLY A 157 4.46 -6.48 7.15
C GLY A 157 5.18 -5.65 6.07
N PRO A 158 6.40 -6.01 5.63
CA PRO A 158 7.18 -5.21 4.69
C PRO A 158 6.40 -4.82 3.42
N LYS A 159 5.63 -5.75 2.86
CA LYS A 159 4.81 -5.50 1.67
C LYS A 159 3.71 -4.46 1.91
N ILE A 160 2.86 -4.69 2.92
CA ILE A 160 1.70 -3.83 3.21
C ILE A 160 2.16 -2.46 3.72
N PHE A 161 3.23 -2.42 4.53
CA PHE A 161 3.79 -1.17 5.01
C PHE A 161 4.24 -0.27 3.85
N ASN A 162 5.05 -0.77 2.92
CA ASN A 162 5.50 0.02 1.78
C ASN A 162 4.33 0.47 0.89
N TYR A 163 3.36 -0.42 0.65
CA TYR A 163 2.18 -0.06 -0.15
C TYR A 163 1.29 0.97 0.54
N TRP A 164 1.16 0.90 1.87
CA TRP A 164 0.47 1.91 2.67
C TRP A 164 1.11 3.29 2.53
N LEU A 165 2.44 3.39 2.62
CA LEU A 165 3.15 4.67 2.47
C LEU A 165 2.95 5.26 1.06
N TYR A 166 3.01 4.40 0.03
CA TYR A 166 2.73 4.78 -1.35
C TYR A 166 1.32 5.33 -1.52
N VAL A 167 0.32 4.61 -1.01
CA VAL A 167 -1.08 5.01 -1.11
C VAL A 167 -1.33 6.32 -0.36
N LEU A 168 -0.74 6.51 0.82
CA LEU A 168 -0.84 7.80 1.52
C LEU A 168 -0.21 8.94 0.71
N GLU A 169 0.97 8.74 0.13
CA GLU A 169 1.62 9.76 -0.73
C GLU A 169 0.79 10.07 -1.98
N ARG A 170 0.20 9.04 -2.60
CA ARG A 170 -0.50 9.19 -3.88
C ARG A 170 -1.84 9.89 -3.75
N TYR A 171 -2.59 9.58 -2.69
CA TYR A 171 -3.98 10.01 -2.54
C TYR A 171 -4.15 11.14 -1.52
N THR A 172 -3.09 11.56 -0.83
CA THR A 172 -3.16 12.61 0.19
C THR A 172 -2.00 13.59 0.06
N ASN A 173 -1.98 14.63 0.89
CA ASN A 173 -0.91 15.63 0.88
C ASN A 173 0.35 15.22 1.68
N VAL A 174 0.56 13.92 1.93
CA VAL A 174 1.74 13.45 2.68
C VAL A 174 2.97 13.49 1.78
N SER A 175 3.99 14.23 2.23
CA SER A 175 5.34 14.18 1.68
C SER A 175 6.26 13.48 2.69
N TRP A 176 6.86 12.38 2.27
CA TRP A 176 7.74 11.59 3.13
C TRP A 176 9.18 12.15 3.14
N LYS A 177 9.76 12.26 4.34
CA LYS A 177 11.22 12.29 4.49
C LYS A 177 11.75 10.86 4.36
N SER A 178 12.93 10.74 3.76
CA SER A 178 13.55 9.44 3.48
C SER A 178 12.69 8.57 2.55
N ARG A 179 12.07 9.19 1.53
CA ARG A 179 11.13 8.57 0.56
C ARG A 179 11.76 7.39 -0.19
N GLU A 180 13.07 7.40 -0.39
CA GLU A 180 13.85 6.31 -0.96
C GLU A 180 13.69 4.98 -0.19
N LEU A 181 13.27 5.03 1.07
CA LEU A 181 12.98 3.85 1.88
C LEU A 181 11.64 3.19 1.57
N ILE A 182 10.77 3.82 0.76
CA ILE A 182 9.59 3.13 0.22
C ILE A 182 10.08 2.19 -0.89
N THR A 183 10.29 0.94 -0.52
CA THR A 183 10.74 -0.07 -1.47
C THR A 183 9.58 -0.56 -2.32
N ILE A 184 9.88 -1.16 -3.45
CA ILE A 184 8.87 -1.92 -4.20
C ILE A 184 8.27 -2.99 -3.27
N ALA A 185 6.97 -3.27 -3.42
CA ALA A 185 6.25 -4.27 -2.64
C ALA A 185 6.02 -5.53 -3.49
N PRO A 186 6.90 -6.55 -3.46
CA PRO A 186 6.82 -7.65 -4.41
C PRO A 186 5.56 -8.49 -4.21
N ASP A 187 4.80 -8.61 -5.28
CA ASP A 187 3.73 -9.58 -5.45
C ASP A 187 3.96 -10.34 -6.75
N THR A 188 3.10 -11.31 -7.07
CA THR A 188 3.27 -12.11 -8.29
C THR A 188 3.41 -11.27 -9.57
N HIS A 189 2.78 -10.10 -9.66
CA HIS A 189 2.90 -9.22 -10.82
C HIS A 189 4.25 -8.52 -10.88
N ILE A 190 4.72 -7.98 -9.74
CA ILE A 190 6.05 -7.39 -9.61
C ILE A 190 7.15 -8.41 -9.87
N LEU A 191 7.03 -9.63 -9.33
CA LEU A 191 7.99 -10.71 -9.54
C LEU A 191 8.11 -11.03 -11.04
N LYS A 192 6.98 -11.26 -11.72
CA LYS A 192 6.96 -11.53 -13.17
C LYS A 192 7.53 -10.37 -13.99
N ALA A 193 7.19 -9.13 -13.66
CA ALA A 193 7.73 -7.95 -14.34
C ALA A 193 9.25 -7.81 -14.15
N THR A 194 9.74 -8.08 -12.94
CA THR A 194 11.18 -8.04 -12.61
C THR A 194 11.98 -9.05 -13.43
N VAL A 195 11.47 -10.28 -13.56
CA VAL A 195 12.08 -11.31 -14.44
C VAL A 195 12.00 -10.90 -15.90
N LYS A 196 10.85 -10.38 -16.36
CA LYS A 196 10.65 -9.97 -17.76
C LYS A 196 11.62 -8.87 -18.18
N LEU A 197 12.07 -8.03 -17.25
CA LEU A 197 13.09 -7.01 -17.47
C LEU A 197 14.54 -7.54 -17.41
N GLY A 198 14.72 -8.81 -17.06
CA GLY A 198 16.03 -9.42 -16.89
C GLY A 198 16.78 -8.91 -15.65
N LEU A 199 16.08 -8.32 -14.68
CA LEU A 199 16.69 -7.83 -13.45
C LEU A 199 16.95 -8.97 -12.44
N CYS A 200 16.13 -10.02 -12.49
CA CYS A 200 16.31 -11.24 -11.70
C CYS A 200 16.03 -12.50 -12.56
N SER A 201 16.53 -13.66 -12.12
CA SER A 201 16.24 -14.97 -12.73
C SER A 201 14.82 -15.43 -12.42
N GLU A 202 14.31 -16.42 -13.17
CA GLU A 202 12.99 -17.04 -12.93
C GLU A 202 12.86 -17.73 -11.56
N GLU A 203 13.97 -17.98 -10.87
CA GLU A 203 13.98 -18.63 -9.54
C GLU A 203 13.20 -17.84 -8.50
N ILE A 204 13.14 -16.51 -8.64
CA ILE A 204 12.41 -15.62 -7.73
C ILE A 204 10.87 -15.73 -7.87
N LEU A 205 10.37 -16.43 -8.89
CA LEU A 205 8.93 -16.61 -9.11
C LEU A 205 8.27 -17.55 -8.09
N ASN A 206 9.07 -18.24 -7.26
CA ASN A 206 8.57 -18.99 -6.10
C ASN A 206 7.87 -18.07 -5.08
N GLY A 207 8.24 -16.79 -5.02
CA GLY A 207 7.54 -15.74 -4.26
C GLY A 207 7.70 -15.85 -2.75
N GLY A 208 8.77 -16.49 -2.28
CA GLY A 208 9.14 -16.56 -0.88
C GLY A 208 9.62 -15.22 -0.31
N ALA A 209 9.93 -15.22 0.99
CA ALA A 209 10.47 -14.05 1.67
C ALA A 209 11.85 -13.64 1.11
N ASP A 210 12.70 -14.62 0.81
CA ASP A 210 14.03 -14.39 0.23
C ASP A 210 13.94 -13.85 -1.21
N ASP A 211 12.98 -14.33 -2.00
CA ASP A 211 12.71 -13.81 -3.34
C ASP A 211 12.27 -12.35 -3.29
N SER A 212 11.35 -12.03 -2.36
CA SER A 212 10.88 -10.66 -2.15
C SER A 212 12.01 -9.73 -1.75
N LYS A 213 12.92 -10.19 -0.87
CA LYS A 213 14.10 -9.44 -0.45
C LYS A 213 15.07 -9.23 -1.62
N THR A 214 15.31 -10.26 -2.42
CA THR A 214 16.17 -10.22 -3.60
C THR A 214 15.67 -9.19 -4.60
N VAL A 215 14.37 -9.20 -4.90
CA VAL A 215 13.76 -8.22 -5.81
C VAL A 215 13.85 -6.79 -5.26
N ALA A 216 13.60 -6.58 -3.97
CA ALA A 216 13.71 -5.26 -3.36
C ALA A 216 15.13 -4.69 -3.49
N ILE A 217 16.15 -5.50 -3.17
CA ILE A 217 17.57 -5.11 -3.28
C ILE A 217 17.96 -4.86 -4.74
N ALA A 218 17.48 -5.69 -5.66
CA ALA A 218 17.80 -5.54 -7.09
C ALA A 218 17.27 -4.21 -7.64
N TRP A 219 16.04 -3.83 -7.29
CA TRP A 219 15.47 -2.53 -7.69
C TRP A 219 16.16 -1.35 -7.02
N GLU A 220 16.48 -1.44 -5.73
CA GLU A 220 17.25 -0.40 -5.03
C GLU A 220 18.61 -0.19 -5.70
N THR A 221 19.32 -1.27 -6.00
CA THR A 221 20.63 -1.22 -6.67
C THR A 221 20.54 -0.65 -8.07
N ALA A 222 19.54 -1.09 -8.85
CA ALA A 222 19.39 -0.69 -10.24
C ALA A 222 18.96 0.79 -10.41
N LEU A 223 18.29 1.35 -9.40
CA LEU A 223 17.84 2.74 -9.39
C LEU A 223 18.79 3.68 -8.63
N ALA A 224 19.83 3.16 -7.98
CA ALA A 224 20.79 3.97 -7.25
C ALA A 224 21.39 5.07 -8.13
N GLY A 225 21.32 6.32 -7.65
CA GLY A 225 21.82 7.50 -8.37
C GLY A 225 20.97 7.95 -9.56
N SER A 226 19.83 7.29 -9.85
CA SER A 226 18.94 7.67 -10.96
C SER A 226 17.99 8.83 -10.63
N GLY A 227 17.84 9.17 -9.34
CA GLY A 227 16.83 10.11 -8.84
C GLY A 227 15.43 9.51 -8.68
N LEU A 228 15.24 8.23 -8.99
CA LEU A 228 13.99 7.49 -8.78
C LEU A 228 14.04 6.70 -7.47
N ALA A 229 12.94 6.69 -6.73
CA ALA A 229 12.75 5.75 -5.63
C ALA A 229 12.20 4.42 -6.17
N PRO A 230 12.48 3.27 -5.52
CA PRO A 230 11.96 1.97 -5.96
C PRO A 230 10.43 1.90 -6.06
N ILE A 231 9.70 2.72 -5.29
CA ILE A 231 8.25 2.76 -5.38
C ILE A 231 7.74 3.39 -6.69
N ASP A 232 8.51 4.26 -7.35
CA ASP A 232 8.09 4.97 -8.57
C ASP A 232 7.80 4.01 -9.73
N VAL A 233 8.47 2.85 -9.72
CA VAL A 233 8.27 1.79 -10.72
C VAL A 233 7.19 0.80 -10.33
N HIS A 234 6.69 0.80 -9.10
CA HIS A 234 5.77 -0.21 -8.59
C HIS A 234 4.48 -0.31 -9.42
N THR A 235 3.74 0.79 -9.53
CA THR A 235 2.48 0.83 -10.28
C THR A 235 2.66 0.55 -11.77
N PRO A 236 3.63 1.18 -12.47
CA PRO A 236 3.92 0.84 -13.87
C PRO A 236 4.19 -0.65 -14.09
N LEU A 237 5.04 -1.28 -13.26
CA LEU A 237 5.36 -2.72 -13.38
C LEU A 237 4.14 -3.59 -13.14
N TRP A 238 3.33 -3.24 -12.14
CA TRP A 238 2.14 -3.99 -11.77
C TRP A 238 1.10 -3.96 -12.90
N LEU A 239 0.84 -2.80 -13.48
CA LEU A 239 -0.08 -2.63 -14.61
C LEU A 239 0.44 -3.32 -15.87
N TRP A 240 1.71 -3.14 -16.19
CA TRP A 240 2.34 -3.80 -17.34
C TRP A 240 2.20 -5.33 -17.29
N SER A 241 2.42 -5.91 -16.11
CA SER A 241 2.25 -7.35 -15.86
C SER A 241 0.79 -7.80 -16.02
N ARG A 242 -0.16 -7.01 -15.50
CA ARG A 242 -1.60 -7.32 -15.62
C ARG A 242 -2.12 -7.22 -17.05
N ALA A 243 -1.58 -6.29 -17.84
CA ALA A 243 -1.93 -6.11 -19.24
C ALA A 243 -1.26 -7.14 -20.18
N GLY A 244 -0.53 -8.12 -19.63
CA GLY A 244 0.10 -9.17 -20.43
C GLY A 244 1.41 -8.73 -21.10
N PHE A 245 2.11 -7.75 -20.52
CA PHE A 245 3.39 -7.23 -20.99
C PHE A 245 3.35 -6.64 -22.42
N PRO A 246 2.55 -5.59 -22.69
CA PRO A 246 2.58 -4.91 -23.97
C PRO A 246 4.01 -4.42 -24.31
N PRO A 247 4.39 -4.33 -25.60
CA PRO A 247 5.72 -3.86 -26.01
C PRO A 247 6.02 -2.46 -25.47
N LEU A 248 7.30 -2.21 -25.13
CA LEU A 248 7.73 -0.89 -24.69
C LEU A 248 7.81 0.08 -25.85
N LEU A 249 7.25 1.27 -25.65
CA LEU A 249 7.41 2.38 -26.56
C LEU A 249 8.77 3.02 -26.27
N VAL A 250 9.81 2.48 -26.92
CA VAL A 250 11.15 3.07 -26.84
C VAL A 250 11.13 4.38 -27.64
N SER A 251 11.18 5.51 -26.94
CA SER A 251 11.51 6.81 -27.56
C SER A 251 13.01 6.97 -27.76
#